data_AF-X1FP76-F1
#
_entry.id   AF-X1FP76-F1
#
_cell.length_a   1.000
_cell.length_b   1.000
_cell.length_c   1.000
_cell.angle_alpha   90.00
_cell.angle_beta   90.00
_cell.angle_gamma   90.00
#
_symmetry.space_group_name_H-M   'P 1'
#
loop_
_entity.id
_entity.type
_entity.pdbx_description
1 polymer ?
#
loop_
_entity_poly.entity_id
_entity_poly.type
_entity_poly.pdbx_seq_one_letter_code
_entity_poly.pdbx_strand_id
1 'polypeptide(L)'
;VDFWARLPWEMLPEFFLNSSDPTVSYTSGDAQCTGFYTGILTTAPWVYYSTSAFGCGKYMLDYAMSSVTVLQASPFWMGIGVIDGTEQDLDIETFNVRVIPDISAELAEFKAGKLDWTGLTAFPSDRKQMQADSRFEVQSFLTASFTFMFYNLRRPFIGGTDNAVYLDAPGKADYTKGVAVRKAMNYAIDRDEMNQVIHDGEYLLSHSLIYPFTAFYYYNDIIKYNRDLKASEEWLLAAGYDVTITGVPVPIFGILAAIGAAAFVALYKKKK
;
A
#
# COMPACT_ATOMS: atom_id res chain seq x y z
N VAL A 1 6.97 15.76 -38.05
CA VAL A 1 8.12 14.84 -37.93
C VAL A 1 8.22 14.48 -36.47
N ASP A 2 7.99 13.21 -36.17
CA ASP A 2 7.81 12.70 -34.81
C ASP A 2 9.09 12.89 -33.97
N PHE A 3 8.93 13.40 -32.74
CA PHE A 3 10.00 13.64 -31.77
C PHE A 3 10.77 12.35 -31.48
N TRP A 4 10.06 11.21 -31.46
CA TRP A 4 10.61 9.90 -31.16
C TRP A 4 11.59 9.38 -32.21
N ALA A 5 11.46 9.81 -33.47
CA ALA A 5 12.32 9.38 -34.58
C ALA A 5 13.71 10.05 -34.59
N ARG A 6 14.00 10.97 -33.65
CA ARG A 6 15.25 11.74 -33.61
C ARG A 6 16.21 11.33 -32.49
N LEU A 7 15.83 10.37 -31.65
CA LEU A 7 16.72 9.91 -30.58
C LEU A 7 17.77 8.93 -31.16
N PRO A 8 19.08 9.19 -30.98
CA PRO A 8 20.15 8.38 -31.54
C PRO A 8 20.45 7.10 -30.74
N TRP A 9 19.70 6.80 -29.68
CA TRP A 9 19.92 5.65 -28.79
C TRP A 9 18.62 4.88 -28.57
N GLU A 10 18.74 3.55 -28.51
CA GLU A 10 17.65 2.64 -28.18
C GLU A 10 17.27 2.80 -26.69
N MET A 11 16.05 3.26 -26.40
CA MET A 11 15.54 3.23 -25.03
C MET A 11 14.95 1.86 -24.74
N LEU A 12 15.38 1.22 -23.64
CA LEU A 12 14.75 0.00 -23.14
C LEU A 12 13.32 0.34 -22.69
N PRO A 13 12.28 -0.35 -23.19
CA PRO A 13 10.92 -0.08 -22.77
C PRO A 13 10.70 -0.69 -21.39
N GLU A 14 10.49 0.15 -20.38
CA GLU A 14 9.89 -0.23 -19.09
C GLU A 14 8.40 -0.65 -19.24
N PHE A 15 7.92 -0.80 -20.48
CA PHE A 15 6.55 -1.09 -20.89
C PHE A 15 6.09 -2.54 -20.65
N PHE A 16 6.97 -3.43 -20.17
CA PHE A 16 6.68 -4.86 -20.07
C PHE A 16 5.82 -5.26 -18.86
N LEU A 17 5.66 -4.40 -17.84
CA LEU A 17 5.14 -4.81 -16.53
C LEU A 17 3.62 -5.05 -16.44
N ASN A 18 2.83 -4.86 -17.50
CA ASN A 18 1.35 -4.94 -17.42
C ASN A 18 0.64 -5.74 -18.52
N SER A 19 1.34 -6.54 -19.34
CA SER A 19 0.67 -7.39 -20.34
C SER A 19 0.51 -8.83 -19.86
N SER A 20 -0.72 -9.33 -19.82
CA SER A 20 -1.05 -10.76 -19.68
C SER A 20 -1.09 -11.51 -21.02
N ASP A 21 -0.83 -10.81 -22.13
CA ASP A 21 -0.76 -11.40 -23.46
C ASP A 21 0.66 -12.00 -23.67
N PRO A 22 0.77 -13.30 -24.00
CA PRO A 22 2.06 -13.93 -24.30
C PRO A 22 2.74 -13.33 -25.56
N THR A 23 2.02 -12.52 -26.34
CA THR A 23 2.48 -11.90 -27.58
C THR A 23 2.20 -10.39 -27.61
N VAL A 24 3.15 -9.59 -27.11
CA VAL A 24 3.08 -8.12 -27.32
C VAL A 24 3.67 -7.83 -28.70
N SER A 25 2.79 -7.54 -29.66
CA SER A 25 3.13 -7.43 -31.09
C SER A 25 3.59 -6.04 -31.55
N TYR A 26 3.82 -5.08 -30.64
CA TYR A 26 4.20 -3.72 -31.03
C TYR A 26 5.39 -3.21 -30.23
N THR A 27 6.59 -3.44 -30.77
CA THR A 27 7.74 -2.56 -30.55
C THR A 27 8.05 -1.88 -31.88
N SER A 28 8.54 -0.65 -31.86
CA SER A 28 8.80 0.18 -33.06
C SER A 28 9.99 -0.29 -33.90
N GLY A 29 10.29 -1.59 -33.93
CA GLY A 29 11.44 -2.17 -34.61
C GLY A 29 11.23 -3.59 -35.14
N ASP A 30 9.99 -4.04 -35.37
CA ASP A 30 9.63 -5.38 -35.88
C ASP A 30 10.15 -6.58 -35.06
N ALA A 31 10.80 -6.34 -33.92
CA ALA A 31 11.19 -7.38 -32.98
C ALA A 31 9.95 -7.88 -32.25
N GLN A 32 9.58 -9.16 -32.48
CA GLN A 32 8.56 -9.84 -31.70
C GLN A 32 9.05 -10.00 -30.26
N CYS A 33 8.51 -9.20 -29.34
CA CYS A 33 8.75 -9.37 -27.91
C CYS A 33 7.60 -10.18 -27.31
N THR A 34 7.90 -11.35 -26.76
CA THR A 34 6.92 -12.12 -25.99
C THR A 34 6.64 -11.43 -24.66
N GLY A 35 5.36 -11.22 -24.34
CA GLY A 35 4.95 -10.67 -23.04
C GLY A 35 5.14 -11.69 -21.92
N PHE A 36 4.73 -11.36 -20.69
CA PHE A 36 4.76 -12.33 -19.59
C PHE A 36 3.80 -13.50 -19.87
N TYR A 37 4.34 -14.67 -20.20
CA TYR A 37 3.57 -15.90 -20.43
C TYR A 37 3.66 -16.89 -19.25
N THR A 38 2.69 -17.78 -19.12
CA THR A 38 2.73 -18.84 -18.09
C THR A 38 4.03 -19.65 -18.21
N GLY A 39 4.84 -19.67 -17.15
CA GLY A 39 6.14 -20.36 -17.14
C GLY A 39 7.35 -19.46 -17.42
N ILE A 40 7.15 -18.18 -17.76
CA ILE A 40 8.24 -17.22 -17.98
C ILE A 40 9.21 -17.15 -16.79
N LEU A 41 8.67 -17.14 -15.56
CA LEU A 41 9.44 -17.13 -14.30
C LEU A 41 10.29 -18.38 -14.08
N THR A 42 10.06 -19.46 -14.84
CA THR A 42 10.81 -20.71 -14.75
C THR A 42 11.82 -20.89 -15.88
N THR A 43 11.89 -19.94 -16.83
CA THR A 43 12.88 -19.99 -17.91
C THR A 43 14.28 -19.71 -17.37
N ALA A 44 15.30 -20.29 -18.00
CA ALA A 44 16.70 -20.08 -17.59
C ALA A 44 17.10 -18.60 -17.53
N PRO A 45 16.73 -17.72 -18.48
CA PRO A 45 17.04 -16.29 -18.39
C PRO A 45 16.41 -15.61 -17.16
N TRP A 46 15.15 -15.90 -16.83
CA TRP A 46 14.48 -15.30 -15.67
C TRP A 46 15.02 -15.82 -14.33
N VAL A 47 15.35 -17.11 -14.25
CA VAL A 47 16.01 -17.70 -13.08
C VAL A 47 17.43 -17.15 -12.91
N TYR A 48 18.13 -16.91 -14.01
CA TYR A 48 19.45 -16.25 -13.96
C TYR A 48 19.31 -14.80 -13.50
N TYR A 49 18.39 -14.04 -14.08
CA TYR A 49 18.16 -12.63 -13.71
C TYR A 49 17.71 -12.48 -12.24
N SER A 50 16.91 -13.42 -11.71
CA SER A 50 16.46 -13.37 -10.31
C SER A 50 17.58 -13.59 -9.29
N THR A 51 18.73 -14.13 -9.71
CA THR A 51 19.91 -14.34 -8.85
C THR A 51 21.14 -13.53 -9.29
N SER A 52 21.09 -12.88 -10.45
CA SER A 52 22.17 -12.12 -11.08
C SER A 52 21.59 -10.92 -11.86
N ALA A 53 21.01 -9.97 -11.12
CA ALA A 53 20.45 -8.77 -11.71
C ALA A 53 21.57 -7.84 -12.23
N PHE A 54 21.44 -7.36 -13.46
CA PHE A 54 22.33 -6.36 -14.06
C PHE A 54 21.51 -5.17 -14.56
N GLY A 55 22.14 -4.00 -14.62
CA GLY A 55 21.53 -2.76 -15.07
C GLY A 55 22.53 -1.63 -15.16
N CYS A 56 22.05 -0.43 -15.49
CA CYS A 56 22.88 0.78 -15.62
C CYS A 56 22.91 1.61 -14.33
N GLY A 57 22.54 1.03 -13.19
CA GLY A 57 22.48 1.73 -11.91
C GLY A 57 23.87 2.02 -11.33
N LYS A 58 23.89 2.93 -10.34
CA LYS A 58 25.10 3.28 -9.57
C LYS A 58 25.71 2.10 -8.82
N TYR A 59 24.89 1.13 -8.43
CA TYR A 59 25.31 -0.05 -7.70
C TYR A 59 24.82 -1.29 -8.43
N MET A 60 25.64 -2.33 -8.41
CA MET A 60 25.33 -3.64 -8.97
C MET A 60 25.30 -4.70 -7.86
N LEU A 61 24.52 -5.75 -8.08
CA LEU A 61 24.50 -6.91 -7.18
C LEU A 61 25.90 -7.54 -7.17
N ASP A 62 26.49 -7.66 -5.99
CA ASP A 62 27.71 -8.46 -5.78
C ASP A 62 27.30 -9.90 -5.45
N TYR A 63 26.59 -10.07 -4.33
CA TYR A 63 25.99 -11.36 -3.96
C TYR A 63 24.75 -11.19 -3.08
N ALA A 64 23.93 -12.24 -3.04
CA ALA A 64 22.82 -12.37 -2.12
C ALA A 64 22.89 -13.71 -1.39
N MET A 65 22.79 -13.64 -0.06
CA MET A 65 22.59 -14.78 0.83
C MET A 65 21.24 -14.59 1.54
N SER A 66 20.69 -15.65 2.15
CA SER A 66 19.31 -15.71 2.63
C SER A 66 18.80 -14.49 3.42
N SER A 67 19.65 -13.76 4.13
CA SER A 67 19.28 -12.57 4.92
C SER A 67 20.10 -11.31 4.61
N VAL A 68 21.03 -11.37 3.63
CA VAL A 68 21.93 -10.26 3.30
C VAL A 68 22.08 -10.16 1.79
N THR A 69 21.82 -8.97 1.25
CA THR A 69 22.13 -8.61 -0.12
C THR A 69 23.22 -7.55 -0.10
N VAL A 70 24.32 -7.82 -0.80
CA VAL A 70 25.43 -6.89 -0.93
C VAL A 70 25.42 -6.30 -2.32
N LEU A 71 25.38 -4.98 -2.38
CA LEU A 71 25.55 -4.21 -3.60
C LEU A 71 26.93 -3.54 -3.56
N GLN A 72 27.60 -3.50 -4.69
CA GLN A 72 28.87 -2.79 -4.84
C GLN A 72 28.74 -1.64 -5.83
N ALA A 73 29.56 -0.62 -5.67
CA ALA A 73 29.68 0.47 -6.64
C ALA A 73 29.93 -0.10 -8.04
N SER A 74 29.12 0.33 -9.01
CA SER A 74 29.21 -0.18 -10.38
C SER A 74 30.41 0.48 -11.09
N PRO A 75 31.38 -0.30 -11.60
CA PRO A 75 32.47 0.24 -12.41
C PRO A 75 31.98 0.71 -13.79
N PHE A 76 30.72 0.42 -14.14
CA PHE A 76 30.08 0.79 -15.40
C PHE A 76 29.15 2.00 -15.26
N TRP A 77 29.05 2.59 -14.06
CA TRP A 77 28.27 3.81 -13.86
C TRP A 77 28.88 4.96 -14.66
N MET A 78 28.04 5.69 -15.41
CA MET A 78 28.50 6.74 -16.33
C MET A 78 28.97 8.02 -15.62
N GLY A 79 28.96 8.05 -14.28
CA GLY A 79 29.40 9.19 -13.47
C GLY A 79 28.45 10.39 -13.50
N ILE A 80 27.43 10.42 -14.36
CA ILE A 80 26.54 11.58 -14.51
C ILE A 80 25.17 11.27 -13.90
N GLY A 81 24.74 12.10 -12.96
CA GLY A 81 23.41 12.05 -12.35
C GLY A 81 22.31 12.32 -13.38
N VAL A 82 21.30 11.44 -13.47
CA VAL A 82 20.18 11.60 -14.42
C VAL A 82 19.25 12.77 -14.04
N ILE A 83 19.19 13.13 -12.75
CA ILE A 83 18.26 14.16 -12.24
C ILE A 83 18.78 15.58 -12.51
N ASP A 84 20.07 15.81 -12.35
CA ASP A 84 20.71 17.14 -12.39
C ASP A 84 21.81 17.28 -13.46
N GLY A 85 22.22 16.18 -14.09
CA GLY A 85 23.25 16.16 -15.13
C GLY A 85 24.66 16.43 -14.60
N THR A 86 24.87 16.39 -13.29
CA THR A 86 26.19 16.66 -12.69
C THR A 86 26.99 15.38 -12.56
N GLU A 87 28.31 15.52 -12.54
CA GLU A 87 29.20 14.43 -12.11
C GLU A 87 28.86 14.07 -10.66
N GLN A 88 28.75 12.77 -10.37
CA GLN A 88 28.40 12.24 -9.06
C GLN A 88 29.36 11.11 -8.72
N ASP A 89 30.19 11.36 -7.71
CA ASP A 89 31.06 10.35 -7.13
C ASP A 89 30.25 9.31 -6.33
N LEU A 90 30.74 8.07 -6.34
CA LEU A 90 30.21 6.99 -5.51
C LEU A 90 31.01 6.94 -4.22
N ASP A 91 30.62 7.75 -3.23
CA ASP A 91 31.29 7.82 -1.92
C ASP A 91 31.08 6.57 -1.04
N ILE A 92 30.15 5.69 -1.43
CA ILE A 92 29.87 4.44 -0.76
C ILE A 92 30.33 3.30 -1.67
N GLU A 93 31.26 2.49 -1.18
CA GLU A 93 31.78 1.35 -1.94
C GLU A 93 30.78 0.18 -1.96
N THR A 94 30.13 -0.10 -0.82
CA THR A 94 29.21 -1.22 -0.67
C THR A 94 27.98 -0.86 0.15
N PHE A 95 26.83 -1.43 -0.23
CA PHE A 95 25.63 -1.44 0.59
C PHE A 95 25.35 -2.85 1.09
N ASN A 96 25.23 -3.01 2.40
CA ASN A 96 24.82 -4.26 3.04
C ASN A 96 23.34 -4.18 3.44
N VAL A 97 22.46 -4.68 2.58
CA VAL A 97 21.02 -4.71 2.84
C VAL A 97 20.68 -5.96 3.64
N ARG A 98 20.27 -5.78 4.90
CA ARG A 98 19.94 -6.88 5.82
C ARG A 98 18.44 -7.02 5.97
N VAL A 99 17.93 -8.24 5.87
CA VAL A 99 16.51 -8.55 6.13
C VAL A 99 16.36 -8.94 7.60
N ILE A 100 15.74 -8.05 8.39
CA ILE A 100 15.41 -8.28 9.79
C ILE A 100 13.88 -8.27 9.90
N PRO A 101 13.21 -9.43 9.97
CA PRO A 101 11.74 -9.49 9.89
C PRO A 101 10.99 -8.82 11.04
N ASP A 102 11.61 -8.77 12.22
CA ASP A 102 11.04 -8.13 13.40
C ASP A 102 11.54 -6.68 13.52
N ILE A 103 10.63 -5.73 13.36
CA ILE A 103 10.93 -4.29 13.39
C ILE A 103 11.47 -3.81 14.75
N SER A 104 11.19 -4.51 15.84
CA SER A 104 11.72 -4.15 17.17
C SER A 104 13.18 -4.57 17.31
N ALA A 105 13.52 -5.75 16.78
CA ALA A 105 14.90 -6.21 16.67
C ALA A 105 15.71 -5.31 15.73
N GLU A 106 15.14 -4.89 14.59
CA GLU A 106 15.76 -3.92 13.68
C GLU A 106 16.10 -2.62 14.40
N LEU A 107 15.13 -2.02 15.12
CA LEU A 107 15.34 -0.81 15.90
C LEU A 107 16.43 -0.98 16.98
N ALA A 108 16.46 -2.14 17.66
CA ALA A 108 17.47 -2.43 18.66
C ALA A 108 18.88 -2.50 18.04
N GLU A 109 19.02 -3.09 16.86
CA GLU A 109 20.30 -3.14 16.15
C GLU A 109 20.75 -1.77 15.64
N PHE A 110 19.82 -0.95 15.15
CA PHE A 110 20.09 0.44 14.78
C PHE A 110 20.60 1.25 15.98
N LYS A 111 19.92 1.17 17.12
CA LYS A 111 20.35 1.82 18.38
C LYS A 111 21.72 1.33 18.87
N ALA A 112 22.09 0.09 18.54
CA ALA A 112 23.39 -0.48 18.85
C ALA A 112 24.50 -0.08 17.85
N GLY A 113 24.19 0.74 16.83
CA GLY A 113 25.14 1.18 15.80
C GLY A 113 25.48 0.11 14.78
N LYS A 114 24.63 -0.92 14.61
CA LYS A 114 24.84 -2.00 13.62
C LYS A 114 24.17 -1.73 12.27
N LEU A 115 23.31 -0.71 12.20
CA LEU A 115 22.60 -0.29 11.00
C LEU A 115 22.77 1.23 10.88
N ASP A 116 22.98 1.72 9.67
CA ASP A 116 23.12 3.15 9.39
C ASP A 116 21.76 3.83 9.12
N TRP A 117 20.75 3.05 8.74
CA TRP A 117 19.41 3.54 8.42
C TRP A 117 18.32 2.53 8.83
N THR A 118 17.18 3.03 9.32
CA THR A 118 15.99 2.24 9.65
C THR A 118 14.71 3.10 9.56
N GLY A 119 13.55 2.43 9.52
CA GLY A 119 12.24 3.09 9.59
C GLY A 119 11.75 3.26 11.03
N LEU A 120 11.26 4.45 11.37
CA LEU A 120 10.77 4.78 12.72
C LEU A 120 9.25 4.98 12.81
N THR A 121 8.50 4.77 11.72
CA THR A 121 7.06 5.06 11.65
C THR A 121 6.23 4.31 12.69
N ALA A 122 6.62 3.07 13.03
CA ALA A 122 5.92 2.26 14.02
C ALA A 122 6.29 2.60 15.47
N PHE A 123 7.27 3.50 15.70
CA PHE A 123 7.84 3.80 17.00
C PHE A 123 7.83 5.31 17.29
N PRO A 124 6.63 5.94 17.41
CA PRO A 124 6.52 7.40 17.56
C PRO A 124 7.30 7.94 18.77
N SER A 125 7.29 7.22 19.90
CA SER A 125 8.04 7.58 21.10
C SER A 125 9.56 7.58 20.87
N ASP A 126 10.09 6.52 20.25
CA ASP A 126 11.53 6.43 19.93
C ASP A 126 11.94 7.48 18.90
N ARG A 127 11.11 7.73 17.88
CA ARG A 127 11.35 8.76 16.89
C ARG A 127 11.44 10.15 17.53
N LYS A 128 10.54 10.49 18.45
CA LYS A 128 10.57 11.76 19.20
C LYS A 128 11.84 11.89 20.05
N GLN A 129 12.29 10.80 20.67
CA GLN A 129 13.56 10.79 21.41
C GLN A 129 14.77 10.98 20.48
N MET A 130 14.81 10.28 19.34
CA MET A 130 15.89 10.39 18.36
C MET A 130 15.94 11.76 17.70
N GLN A 131 14.79 12.41 17.47
CA GLN A 131 14.73 13.80 16.97
C GLN A 131 15.41 14.80 17.91
N ALA A 132 15.41 14.54 19.22
CA ALA A 132 16.04 15.39 20.22
C ALA A 132 17.53 15.06 20.45
N ASP A 133 18.03 13.97 19.86
CA ASP A 133 19.38 13.47 20.05
C ASP A 133 20.24 13.77 18.81
N SER A 134 21.32 14.53 19.00
CA SER A 134 22.19 15.00 17.92
C SER A 134 22.96 13.88 17.19
N ARG A 135 22.91 12.65 17.68
CA ARG A 135 23.50 11.48 17.01
C ARG A 135 22.67 10.99 15.82
N PHE A 136 21.40 11.38 15.74
CA PHE A 136 20.48 10.91 14.73
C PHE A 136 20.02 12.07 13.84
N GLU A 137 19.88 11.77 12.55
CA GLU A 137 19.17 12.62 11.61
C GLU A 137 17.82 11.97 11.31
N VAL A 138 16.74 12.61 11.75
CA VAL A 138 15.38 12.09 11.54
C VAL A 138 14.69 12.87 10.43
N GLN A 139 14.52 12.20 9.31
CA GLN A 139 13.78 12.73 8.15
C GLN A 139 12.33 12.27 8.16
N SER A 140 11.42 13.12 7.69
CA SER A 140 9.99 12.82 7.57
C SER A 140 9.43 13.39 6.28
N PHE A 141 8.59 12.61 5.60
CA PHE A 141 7.89 13.02 4.40
C PHE A 141 6.54 12.30 4.31
N LEU A 142 5.60 12.87 3.57
CA LEU A 142 4.33 12.20 3.28
C LEU A 142 4.58 11.07 2.28
N THR A 143 4.26 9.85 2.69
CA THR A 143 4.41 8.67 1.83
C THR A 143 3.20 8.53 0.90
N ALA A 144 3.45 8.05 -0.32
CA ALA A 144 2.41 7.64 -1.26
C ALA A 144 1.86 6.26 -0.89
N SER A 145 1.38 6.12 0.35
CA SER A 145 0.78 4.90 0.88
C SER A 145 -0.44 5.25 1.72
N PHE A 146 -1.49 4.43 1.63
CA PHE A 146 -2.64 4.52 2.51
C PHE A 146 -3.10 3.12 2.90
N THR A 147 -3.58 3.00 4.13
CA THR A 147 -4.22 1.78 4.64
C THR A 147 -5.72 1.88 4.42
N PHE A 148 -6.34 0.80 3.95
CA PHE A 148 -7.76 0.77 3.68
C PHE A 148 -8.34 -0.64 3.82
N MET A 149 -9.65 -0.69 4.02
CA MET A 149 -10.41 -1.93 4.12
C MET A 149 -11.14 -2.18 2.80
N PHE A 150 -10.88 -3.32 2.18
CA PHE A 150 -11.62 -3.77 1.02
C PHE A 150 -12.88 -4.54 1.42
N TYR A 151 -13.95 -4.32 0.65
CA TYR A 151 -15.15 -5.14 0.71
C TYR A 151 -15.13 -6.19 -0.40
N ASN A 152 -15.26 -7.46 -0.04
CA ASN A 152 -15.47 -8.51 -1.02
C ASN A 152 -16.92 -8.45 -1.55
N LEU A 153 -17.11 -7.78 -2.68
CA LEU A 153 -18.42 -7.53 -3.29
C LEU A 153 -19.13 -8.79 -3.81
N ARG A 154 -18.49 -9.96 -3.76
CA ARG A 154 -19.13 -11.25 -4.10
C ARG A 154 -19.88 -11.87 -2.92
N ARG A 155 -19.65 -11.39 -1.70
CA ARG A 155 -20.33 -11.89 -0.50
C ARG A 155 -21.75 -11.33 -0.44
N PRO A 156 -22.73 -12.11 0.07
CA PRO A 156 -24.05 -11.57 0.40
C PRO A 156 -23.90 -10.43 1.44
N PHE A 157 -24.97 -9.69 1.76
CA PHE A 157 -25.07 -8.61 2.76
C PHE A 157 -24.20 -7.35 2.50
N ILE A 158 -22.91 -7.50 2.17
CA ILE A 158 -22.01 -6.40 1.77
C ILE A 158 -22.03 -6.17 0.25
N GLY A 159 -22.51 -7.14 -0.53
CA GLY A 159 -22.61 -7.08 -1.99
C GLY A 159 -23.43 -8.25 -2.54
N GLY A 160 -22.93 -8.91 -3.59
CA GLY A 160 -23.58 -10.05 -4.20
C GLY A 160 -24.96 -9.67 -4.76
N THR A 161 -25.97 -10.46 -4.41
CA THR A 161 -27.37 -10.17 -4.76
C THR A 161 -27.84 -8.83 -4.21
N ASP A 162 -27.36 -8.41 -3.04
CA ASP A 162 -27.79 -7.17 -2.39
C ASP A 162 -27.25 -5.91 -3.08
N ASN A 163 -26.28 -6.04 -4.00
CA ASN A 163 -25.88 -4.95 -4.88
C ASN A 163 -26.91 -4.67 -5.99
N ALA A 164 -27.86 -5.57 -6.24
CA ALA A 164 -28.90 -5.41 -7.25
C ALA A 164 -30.28 -5.08 -6.66
N VAL A 165 -30.42 -5.06 -5.34
CA VAL A 165 -31.68 -4.77 -4.64
C VAL A 165 -31.64 -3.34 -4.11
N TYR A 166 -32.44 -2.46 -4.70
CA TYR A 166 -32.58 -1.07 -4.27
C TYR A 166 -33.34 -0.95 -2.94
N LEU A 167 -33.14 0.16 -2.24
CA LEU A 167 -33.81 0.46 -0.97
C LEU A 167 -35.19 1.09 -1.22
N ASP A 168 -36.16 0.76 -0.37
CA ASP A 168 -37.48 1.41 -0.37
C ASP A 168 -37.55 2.62 0.59
N ALA A 169 -36.46 2.92 1.29
CA ALA A 169 -36.41 3.99 2.29
C ALA A 169 -36.44 5.39 1.63
N PRO A 170 -37.33 6.31 2.09
CA PRO A 170 -37.40 7.67 1.57
C PRO A 170 -36.04 8.39 1.59
N GLY A 171 -35.69 9.03 0.47
CA GLY A 171 -34.41 9.75 0.32
C GLY A 171 -33.19 8.84 0.13
N LYS A 172 -33.36 7.51 0.07
CA LYS A 172 -32.27 6.54 -0.16
C LYS A 172 -32.54 5.59 -1.33
N ALA A 173 -33.56 5.88 -2.15
CA ALA A 173 -34.01 5.01 -3.25
C ALA A 173 -32.94 4.74 -4.32
N ASP A 174 -31.95 5.63 -4.48
CA ASP A 174 -30.85 5.46 -5.44
C ASP A 174 -29.74 4.52 -4.95
N TYR A 175 -29.85 4.01 -3.73
CA TYR A 175 -28.87 3.09 -3.15
C TYR A 175 -29.40 1.67 -3.11
N THR A 176 -28.49 0.71 -3.14
CA THR A 176 -28.81 -0.71 -2.97
C THR A 176 -28.54 -1.15 -1.53
N LYS A 177 -29.14 -2.27 -1.13
CA LYS A 177 -28.92 -2.89 0.20
C LYS A 177 -27.44 -3.08 0.50
N GLY A 178 -26.68 -3.60 -0.47
CA GLY A 178 -25.23 -3.78 -0.33
C GLY A 178 -24.49 -2.45 -0.16
N VAL A 179 -24.87 -1.40 -0.89
CA VAL A 179 -24.28 -0.05 -0.72
C VAL A 179 -24.59 0.51 0.67
N ALA A 180 -25.84 0.39 1.14
CA ALA A 180 -26.24 0.84 2.47
C ALA A 180 -25.44 0.17 3.58
N VAL A 181 -25.25 -1.14 3.52
CA VAL A 181 -24.42 -1.86 4.50
C VAL A 181 -22.98 -1.37 4.50
N ARG A 182 -22.38 -1.14 3.33
CA ARG A 182 -21.01 -0.58 3.26
C ARG A 182 -20.95 0.84 3.83
N LYS A 183 -21.93 1.70 3.53
CA LYS A 183 -22.01 3.05 4.11
C LYS A 183 -22.10 2.98 5.64
N ALA A 184 -22.96 2.11 6.17
CA ALA A 184 -23.10 1.91 7.60
C ALA A 184 -21.78 1.51 8.27
N MET A 185 -21.10 0.50 7.70
CA MET A 185 -19.81 0.05 8.23
C MET A 185 -18.75 1.16 8.26
N ASN A 186 -18.72 2.05 7.25
CA ASN A 186 -17.78 3.17 7.24
C ASN A 186 -18.10 4.22 8.31
N TYR A 187 -19.39 4.51 8.56
CA TYR A 187 -19.80 5.40 9.64
C TYR A 187 -19.58 4.80 11.04
N ALA A 188 -19.56 3.47 11.17
CA ALA A 188 -19.35 2.80 12.45
C ALA A 188 -17.89 2.84 12.94
N ILE A 189 -16.92 3.02 12.05
CA ILE A 189 -15.49 2.94 12.38
C ILE A 189 -14.98 4.29 12.89
N ASP A 190 -14.37 4.28 14.08
CA ASP A 190 -13.67 5.46 14.64
C ASP A 190 -12.25 5.57 14.11
N ARG A 191 -12.08 6.24 12.97
CA ARG A 191 -10.77 6.40 12.34
C ARG A 191 -9.87 7.38 13.10
N ASP A 192 -10.46 8.38 13.76
CA ASP A 192 -9.73 9.32 14.62
C ASP A 192 -9.17 8.60 15.86
N GLU A 193 -9.98 7.80 16.55
CA GLU A 193 -9.53 7.00 17.69
C GLU A 193 -8.47 5.98 17.28
N MET A 194 -8.64 5.29 16.14
CA MET A 194 -7.62 4.38 15.61
C MET A 194 -6.29 5.10 15.38
N ASN A 195 -6.33 6.27 14.74
CA ASN A 195 -5.13 7.07 14.51
C ASN A 195 -4.49 7.51 15.83
N GLN A 196 -5.28 7.96 16.80
CA GLN A 196 -4.77 8.40 18.09
C GLN A 196 -4.13 7.26 18.89
N VAL A 197 -4.75 6.07 18.93
CA VAL A 197 -4.30 4.96 19.77
C VAL A 197 -3.15 4.18 19.13
N ILE A 198 -3.21 3.94 17.81
CA ILE A 198 -2.24 3.09 17.11
C ILE A 198 -1.06 3.92 16.60
N HIS A 199 -1.31 5.16 16.16
CA HIS A 199 -0.34 5.97 15.44
C HIS A 199 -0.02 7.30 16.16
N ASP A 200 -0.44 7.47 17.42
CA ASP A 200 -0.22 8.70 18.21
C ASP A 200 -0.74 9.98 17.51
N GLY A 201 -1.75 9.83 16.65
CA GLY A 201 -2.35 10.92 15.87
C GLY A 201 -1.52 11.39 14.67
N GLU A 202 -0.42 10.72 14.33
CA GLU A 202 0.54 11.20 13.34
C GLU A 202 0.18 10.87 11.89
N TYR A 203 -0.81 10.00 11.67
CA TYR A 203 -1.27 9.69 10.31
C TYR A 203 -2.33 10.69 9.84
N LEU A 204 -2.36 10.93 8.54
CA LEU A 204 -3.44 11.69 7.90
C LEU A 204 -4.62 10.77 7.61
N LEU A 205 -5.81 11.17 8.06
CA LEU A 205 -7.04 10.45 7.70
C LEU A 205 -7.37 10.68 6.23
N SER A 206 -7.25 9.61 5.44
CA SER A 206 -7.61 9.68 4.03
C SER A 206 -9.12 9.55 3.82
N HIS A 207 -9.66 10.39 2.95
CA HIS A 207 -11.02 10.27 2.41
C HIS A 207 -11.02 9.97 0.90
N SER A 208 -9.84 9.94 0.27
CA SER A 208 -9.66 9.79 -1.17
C SER A 208 -8.61 8.71 -1.46
N LEU A 209 -8.64 8.16 -2.66
CA LEU A 209 -7.54 7.32 -3.18
C LEU A 209 -6.37 8.17 -3.67
N ILE A 210 -6.57 9.48 -3.81
CA ILE A 210 -5.57 10.44 -4.26
C ILE A 210 -4.91 11.09 -3.05
N TYR A 211 -3.57 11.15 -3.05
CA TYR A 211 -2.79 11.72 -1.95
C TYR A 211 -2.86 13.24 -1.94
N PRO A 212 -2.89 13.91 -0.77
CA PRO A 212 -2.91 15.36 -0.68
C PRO A 212 -1.73 16.06 -1.39
N PHE A 213 -0.54 15.44 -1.43
CA PHE A 213 0.63 16.02 -2.10
C PHE A 213 0.49 16.03 -3.64
N THR A 214 -0.43 15.25 -4.20
CA THR A 214 -0.79 15.31 -5.63
C THR A 214 -1.84 16.41 -5.89
N ALA A 215 -1.53 17.62 -5.41
CA ALA A 215 -2.47 18.73 -5.23
C ALA A 215 -3.39 19.02 -6.43
N PHE A 216 -2.89 18.88 -7.67
CA PHE A 216 -3.66 19.12 -8.89
C PHE A 216 -4.85 18.15 -9.07
N TYR A 217 -4.72 16.90 -8.59
CA TYR A 217 -5.74 15.86 -8.71
C TYR A 217 -6.51 15.63 -7.40
N TYR A 218 -6.09 16.27 -6.30
CA TYR A 218 -6.68 16.07 -4.99
C TYR A 218 -7.97 16.89 -4.81
N TYR A 219 -9.09 16.20 -4.66
CA TYR A 219 -10.39 16.83 -4.42
C TYR A 219 -10.86 16.57 -2.98
N ASN A 220 -11.04 17.64 -2.19
CA ASN A 220 -11.39 17.54 -0.77
C ASN A 220 -12.91 17.62 -0.51
N ASP A 221 -13.68 18.09 -1.48
CA ASP A 221 -15.14 18.21 -1.40
C ASP A 221 -15.83 16.90 -1.83
N ILE A 222 -15.48 15.84 -1.10
CA ILE A 222 -16.01 14.49 -1.30
C ILE A 222 -16.79 14.04 -0.08
N ILE A 223 -17.58 12.97 -0.23
CA ILE A 223 -18.28 12.35 0.89
C ILE A 223 -17.26 11.83 1.90
N LYS A 224 -17.39 12.27 3.15
CA LYS A 224 -16.54 11.86 4.28
C LYS A 224 -17.34 10.98 5.23
N TYR A 225 -16.85 9.77 5.47
CA TYR A 225 -17.41 8.86 6.46
C TYR A 225 -16.69 9.04 7.79
N ASN A 226 -16.98 10.15 8.48
CA ASN A 226 -16.55 10.34 9.87
C ASN A 226 -17.40 9.43 10.77
N ARG A 227 -16.95 9.14 11.99
CA ARG A 227 -17.73 8.28 12.88
C ARG A 227 -19.10 8.91 13.17
N ASP A 228 -20.15 8.15 12.85
CA ASP A 228 -21.54 8.52 13.13
C ASP A 228 -22.38 7.25 13.31
N LEU A 229 -22.54 6.81 14.56
CA LEU A 229 -23.29 5.59 14.88
C LEU A 229 -24.77 5.70 14.52
N LYS A 230 -25.33 6.91 14.57
CA LYS A 230 -26.73 7.15 14.20
C LYS A 230 -26.91 7.00 12.70
N ALA A 231 -26.05 7.62 11.90
CA ALA A 231 -26.06 7.43 10.45
C ALA A 231 -25.85 5.95 10.09
N SER A 232 -24.92 5.26 10.78
CA SER A 232 -24.70 3.82 10.59
C SER A 232 -25.98 3.02 10.79
N GLU A 233 -26.69 3.23 11.89
CA GLU A 233 -27.96 2.56 12.18
C GLU A 233 -29.03 2.89 11.15
N GLU A 234 -29.18 4.16 10.79
CA GLU A 234 -30.15 4.58 9.77
C GLU A 234 -29.91 3.93 8.40
N TRP A 235 -28.66 3.62 8.04
CA TRP A 235 -28.33 2.90 6.81
C TRP A 235 -28.62 1.40 6.92
N LEU A 236 -28.37 0.77 8.08
CA LEU A 236 -28.70 -0.64 8.31
C LEU A 236 -30.21 -0.89 8.36
N LEU A 237 -30.96 -0.03 9.07
CA LEU A 237 -32.41 -0.09 9.12
C LEU A 237 -33.01 0.08 7.71
N ALA A 238 -32.49 1.03 6.92
CA ALA A 238 -32.91 1.21 5.53
C ALA A 238 -32.67 -0.05 4.68
N ALA A 239 -31.59 -0.78 4.93
CA ALA A 239 -31.27 -2.04 4.26
C ALA A 239 -32.13 -3.23 4.74
N GLY A 240 -32.96 -3.04 5.77
CA GLY A 240 -33.86 -4.06 6.33
C GLY A 240 -33.23 -4.91 7.43
N TYR A 241 -32.16 -4.42 8.08
CA TYR A 241 -31.58 -5.08 9.25
C TYR A 241 -32.11 -4.47 10.54
N ASP A 242 -32.54 -5.32 11.47
CA ASP A 242 -32.83 -4.90 12.84
C ASP A 242 -31.51 -4.62 13.57
N VAL A 243 -31.39 -3.42 14.14
CA VAL A 243 -30.19 -3.00 14.87
C VAL A 243 -30.57 -2.73 16.32
N THR A 244 -29.80 -3.30 17.24
CA THR A 244 -29.79 -2.89 18.65
C THR A 244 -28.42 -2.28 18.93
N ILE A 245 -28.31 -0.95 19.00
CA ILE A 245 -27.04 -0.33 19.42
C ILE A 245 -26.87 -0.56 20.92
N THR A 246 -25.94 -1.42 21.31
CA THR A 246 -25.46 -1.46 22.69
C THR A 246 -24.46 -0.32 22.87
N GLY A 247 -24.85 0.73 23.59
CA GLY A 247 -24.03 1.93 23.87
C GLY A 247 -22.84 1.69 24.79
N VAL A 248 -22.23 0.50 24.76
CA VAL A 248 -21.04 0.23 25.56
C VAL A 248 -19.86 0.92 24.86
N PRO A 249 -19.15 1.86 25.50
CA PRO A 249 -17.88 2.34 25.00
C PRO A 249 -16.91 1.17 25.11
N VAL A 250 -16.72 0.41 24.04
CA VAL A 250 -15.76 -0.68 24.05
C VAL A 250 -14.44 -0.15 23.50
N PRO A 251 -13.43 0.13 24.36
CA PRO A 251 -12.08 0.39 23.87
C PRO A 251 -11.60 -0.86 23.12
N ILE A 252 -11.41 -0.71 21.81
CA ILE A 252 -10.65 -1.49 20.80
C ILE A 252 -10.60 -3.04 20.89
N PHE A 253 -10.44 -3.68 22.05
CA PHE A 253 -10.58 -5.14 22.18
C PHE A 253 -11.99 -5.63 21.83
N GLY A 254 -12.98 -4.75 21.91
CA GLY A 254 -14.36 -5.03 21.52
C GLY A 254 -14.57 -5.30 20.04
N ILE A 255 -13.84 -4.65 19.13
CA ILE A 255 -14.13 -4.74 17.69
C ILE A 255 -13.52 -6.00 17.09
N LEU A 256 -12.30 -6.40 17.50
CA LEU A 256 -11.75 -7.71 17.11
C LEU A 256 -12.58 -8.86 17.70
N ALA A 257 -13.03 -8.73 18.95
CA ALA A 257 -13.93 -9.70 19.59
C ALA A 257 -15.35 -9.69 18.97
N ALA A 258 -15.88 -8.54 18.55
CA ALA A 258 -17.22 -8.41 17.96
C ALA A 258 -17.26 -8.84 16.50
N ILE A 259 -16.23 -8.55 15.71
CA ILE A 259 -16.08 -9.12 14.35
C ILE A 259 -15.91 -10.64 14.46
N GLY A 260 -15.11 -11.12 15.42
CA GLY A 260 -14.98 -12.55 15.73
C GLY A 260 -16.30 -13.19 16.19
N ALA A 261 -17.03 -12.56 17.10
CA ALA A 261 -18.29 -13.07 17.65
C ALA A 261 -19.44 -13.00 16.65
N ALA A 262 -19.54 -11.94 15.84
CA ALA A 262 -20.53 -11.82 14.78
C ALA A 262 -20.29 -12.86 13.67
N ALA A 263 -19.02 -13.10 13.30
CA ALA A 263 -18.66 -14.18 12.38
C ALA A 263 -18.99 -15.57 12.97
N PHE A 264 -18.72 -15.78 14.27
CA PHE A 264 -19.01 -17.04 14.98
C PHE A 264 -20.52 -17.31 15.10
N VAL A 265 -21.33 -16.29 15.44
CA VAL A 265 -22.79 -16.39 15.55
C VAL A 265 -23.44 -16.58 14.16
N ALA A 266 -22.93 -15.90 13.13
CA ALA A 266 -23.41 -16.09 11.75
C ALA A 266 -23.07 -17.49 11.20
N LEU A 267 -21.91 -18.06 11.58
CA LEU A 267 -21.54 -19.43 11.24
C LEU A 267 -22.38 -20.47 12.00
N TYR A 268 -22.75 -20.20 13.25
CA TYR A 268 -23.52 -21.13 14.08
C TYR A 268 -25.02 -21.15 13.76
N LYS A 269 -25.61 -20.01 13.36
CA LYS A 269 -27.02 -19.94 12.94
C LYS A 269 -27.31 -20.60 11.59
N LYS A 270 -26.29 -20.89 10.77
CA LYS A 270 -26.45 -21.53 9.46
C LYS A 270 -26.45 -23.07 9.50
N LYS A 271 -26.31 -23.67 10.68
CA LYS A 271 -26.20 -25.13 10.89
C LYS A 271 -27.38 -25.77 11.64
N LYS A 272 -28.58 -25.17 11.57
CA LYS A 272 -29.84 -25.81 11.96
C LYS A 272 -30.83 -25.74 10.81
#